data_AF-A0A098EK41-F1
#
_entry.id   AF-A0A098EK41-F1
#
_cell.length_a   1.000
_cell.length_b   1.000
_cell.length_c   1.000
_cell.angle_alpha   90.00
_cell.angle_beta   90.00
_cell.angle_gamma   90.00
#
_symmetry.space_group_name_H-M   'P 1'
#
loop_
_entity.id
_entity.type
_entity.pdbx_description
1 polymer ?
#
loop_
_entity_poly.entity_id
_entity_poly.type
_entity_poly.pdbx_seq_one_letter_code
_entity_poly.pdbx_strand_id
1 'polypeptide(L)'
;MNSLLFYFIPLIIFGVINNWIEQFSWPYYLVLLLAFLLFQLARLRYPKDAVPGIAKISQGLFYALTVAIILRDKYLDAALVNVLIAFTLVAVLVEISQNRKKPSQ
;
A
#
# COMPACT_ATOMS: atom_id res chain seq x y z
N MET A 1 8.94 5.75 16.20
CA MET A 1 9.05 4.50 15.41
C MET A 1 8.73 4.81 13.95
N ASN A 2 9.58 4.40 13.00
CA ASN A 2 9.51 4.82 11.59
C ASN A 2 8.13 4.52 10.98
N SER A 3 7.26 5.53 10.96
CA SER A 3 5.91 5.42 10.40
C SER A 3 5.93 4.88 8.97
N LEU A 4 6.99 5.25 8.25
CA LEU A 4 7.39 4.77 6.93
C LEU A 4 7.33 3.24 6.78
N LEU A 5 7.74 2.48 7.79
CA LEU A 5 7.80 1.01 7.70
C LEU A 5 6.42 0.40 7.43
N PHE A 6 5.35 0.98 7.97
CA PHE A 6 4.00 0.47 7.72
C PHE A 6 3.47 0.79 6.32
N TYR A 7 4.15 1.67 5.57
CA TYR A 7 3.86 1.90 4.15
C TYR A 7 4.75 1.03 3.26
N PHE A 8 6.04 0.96 3.56
CA PHE A 8 7.01 0.23 2.73
C PHE A 8 6.90 -1.29 2.89
N ILE A 9 6.68 -1.82 4.10
CA ILE A 9 6.58 -3.27 4.32
C ILE A 9 5.45 -3.87 3.47
N PRO A 10 4.22 -3.33 3.46
CA PRO A 10 3.16 -3.85 2.60
C PRO A 10 3.47 -3.76 1.10
N LEU A 11 4.08 -2.65 0.64
CA LEU A 11 4.47 -2.51 -0.77
C LEU A 11 5.54 -3.53 -1.18
N ILE A 12 6.51 -3.82 -0.32
CA ILE A 12 7.52 -4.84 -0.58
C ILE A 12 6.86 -6.21 -0.65
N ILE A 13 5.97 -6.54 0.30
CA ILE A 13 5.25 -7.81 0.29
C ILE A 13 4.43 -7.95 -1.02
N PHE A 14 3.71 -6.90 -1.43
CA PHE A 14 2.96 -6.90 -2.68
C PHE A 14 3.86 -7.08 -3.90
N GLY A 15 5.01 -6.41 -3.93
CA GLY A 15 6.00 -6.56 -5.00
C GLY A 15 6.57 -7.97 -5.08
N VAL A 16 7.00 -8.54 -3.95
CA VAL A 16 7.55 -9.90 -3.89
C VAL A 16 6.50 -10.91 -4.34
N ILE A 17 5.30 -10.87 -3.78
CA ILE A 17 4.24 -11.83 -4.12
C ILE A 17 3.85 -11.70 -5.59
N ASN A 18 3.67 -10.48 -6.11
CA ASN A 18 3.26 -10.27 -7.50
C ASN A 18 4.27 -10.80 -8.53
N ASN A 19 5.57 -10.71 -8.22
CA ASN A 19 6.62 -11.04 -9.18
C ASN A 19 7.18 -12.45 -9.03
N TRP A 20 7.15 -13.03 -7.83
CA TRP A 20 7.78 -14.34 -7.57
C TRP A 20 6.78 -15.48 -7.40
N ILE A 21 5.50 -15.19 -7.25
CA ILE A 21 4.46 -16.21 -7.08
C ILE A 21 3.60 -16.26 -8.33
N GLU A 22 3.71 -17.36 -9.07
CA GLU A 22 2.96 -17.55 -10.32
C GLU A 22 1.48 -17.81 -10.07
N GLN A 23 1.14 -18.61 -9.06
CA GLN A 23 -0.24 -18.95 -8.70
C GLN A 23 -0.49 -18.76 -7.20
N PHE A 24 -1.59 -18.11 -6.85
CA PHE A 24 -1.87 -17.77 -5.45
C PHE A 24 -2.63 -18.89 -4.74
N SER A 25 -1.95 -19.55 -3.82
CA SER A 25 -2.55 -20.42 -2.80
C SER A 25 -3.01 -19.64 -1.56
N TRP A 26 -3.86 -20.27 -0.73
CA TRP A 26 -4.46 -19.65 0.46
C TRP A 26 -3.49 -18.94 1.41
N PRO A 27 -2.23 -19.40 1.65
CA PRO A 27 -1.31 -18.71 2.54
C PRO A 27 -0.90 -17.34 2.00
N TYR A 28 -0.76 -17.18 0.67
CA TYR A 28 -0.39 -15.90 0.08
C TYR A 28 -1.50 -14.86 0.26
N TYR A 29 -2.77 -15.27 0.17
CA TYR A 29 -3.89 -14.37 0.48
C TYR A 29 -3.88 -13.91 1.94
N LEU A 30 -3.51 -14.78 2.88
CA LEU A 30 -3.33 -14.37 4.28
C LEU A 30 -2.19 -13.37 4.45
N VAL A 31 -1.05 -13.59 3.78
CA VAL A 31 0.07 -12.65 3.81
C VAL A 31 -0.32 -11.29 3.22
N LEU A 32 -1.04 -11.27 2.09
CA LEU A 32 -1.57 -10.05 1.49
C LEU A 32 -2.54 -9.32 2.43
N LEU A 33 -3.41 -10.07 3.10
CA LEU A 33 -4.34 -9.51 4.10
C LEU A 33 -3.60 -8.89 5.28
N LEU A 34 -2.58 -9.58 5.82
CA LEU A 34 -1.76 -9.06 6.92
C LEU A 34 -1.00 -7.79 6.50
N ALA A 35 -0.43 -7.77 5.29
CA ALA A 35 0.22 -6.59 4.73
C ALA A 35 -0.77 -5.41 4.62
N PHE A 36 -1.97 -5.67 4.16
CA PHE A 36 -3.03 -4.66 4.09
C PHE A 36 -3.44 -4.14 5.48
N LEU A 37 -3.57 -5.02 6.49
CA LEU A 37 -3.85 -4.61 7.87
C LEU A 37 -2.71 -3.78 8.47
N LEU A 38 -1.44 -4.11 8.18
CA LEU A 38 -0.29 -3.30 8.58
C LEU A 38 -0.36 -1.89 7.98
N PHE A 39 -0.76 -1.76 6.71
CA PHE A 39 -1.01 -0.47 6.11
C PHE A 39 -2.18 0.26 6.79
N GLN A 40 -3.27 -0.43 7.13
CA GLN A 40 -4.38 0.21 7.86
C GLN A 40 -3.97 0.71 9.24
N LEU A 41 -3.10 -0.02 9.96
CA LEU A 41 -2.56 0.44 11.23
C LEU A 41 -1.77 1.75 11.07
N ALA A 42 -1.16 1.99 9.91
CA ALA A 42 -0.53 3.27 9.60
C ALA A 42 -1.49 4.46 9.69
N ARG A 43 -2.78 4.22 9.37
CA ARG A 43 -3.83 5.25 9.38
C ARG A 43 -4.19 5.71 10.78
N LEU A 44 -4.05 4.87 11.80
CA LEU A 44 -4.33 5.23 13.19
C LEU A 44 -3.45 6.39 13.71
N ARG A 45 -2.42 6.78 12.95
CA ARG A 45 -1.60 7.95 13.23
C ARG A 45 -2.27 9.27 12.93
N TYR A 46 -3.24 9.30 12.03
CA TYR A 46 -3.96 10.52 11.72
C TYR A 46 -5.16 10.66 12.67
N PRO A 47 -5.37 11.84 13.29
CA PRO A 47 -6.60 12.13 14.03
C PRO A 47 -7.81 11.89 13.11
N LYS A 48 -8.91 11.37 13.67
CA LYS A 48 -10.11 10.98 12.90
C LYS A 48 -10.62 12.09 11.97
N ASP A 49 -10.44 13.35 12.37
CA ASP A 49 -10.96 14.53 11.67
C ASP A 49 -9.91 15.30 10.85
N ALA A 50 -8.64 14.87 10.87
CA ALA A 50 -7.52 15.63 10.30
C ALA A 50 -6.65 14.83 9.33
N VAL A 51 -7.23 13.84 8.62
CA VAL A 51 -6.51 13.07 7.59
C VAL A 51 -6.20 13.99 6.39
N PRO A 52 -4.91 14.24 6.05
CA PRO A 52 -4.55 15.04 4.89
C PRO A 52 -5.13 14.47 3.59
N GLY A 53 -5.51 15.34 2.65
CA GLY A 53 -6.04 14.89 1.35
C GLY A 53 -5.13 13.90 0.62
N ILE A 54 -3.82 14.13 0.65
CA ILE A 54 -2.82 13.22 0.06
C ILE A 54 -2.84 11.83 0.73
N ALA A 55 -3.05 11.75 2.05
CA ALA A 55 -3.14 10.48 2.76
C ALA A 55 -4.41 9.70 2.39
N LYS A 56 -5.51 10.39 2.05
CA LYS A 56 -6.72 9.75 1.50
C LYS A 56 -6.45 9.15 0.11
N ILE A 57 -5.68 9.85 -0.72
CA ILE A 57 -5.29 9.37 -2.06
C ILE A 57 -4.39 8.13 -1.93
N SER A 58 -3.34 8.19 -1.11
CA SER A 58 -2.47 7.03 -0.85
C SER A 58 -3.26 5.83 -0.34
N GLN A 59 -4.26 6.04 0.53
CA GLN A 59 -5.15 4.98 0.98
C GLN A 59 -5.98 4.40 -0.16
N GLY A 60 -6.64 5.24 -0.96
CA GLY A 60 -7.41 4.78 -2.11
C GLY A 60 -6.58 3.95 -3.08
N LEU A 61 -5.34 4.39 -3.35
CA LEU A 61 -4.39 3.65 -4.19
C LEU A 61 -3.98 2.31 -3.57
N PHE A 62 -3.73 2.27 -2.26
CA PHE A 62 -3.41 1.03 -1.55
C PHE A 62 -4.57 0.03 -1.55
N TYR A 63 -5.80 0.51 -1.40
CA TYR A 63 -7.00 -0.31 -1.54
C TYR A 63 -7.13 -0.87 -2.95
N ALA A 64 -7.01 -0.01 -3.97
CA ALA A 64 -7.06 -0.43 -5.36
C ALA A 64 -5.96 -1.44 -5.70
N LEU A 65 -4.74 -1.23 -5.19
CA LEU A 65 -3.62 -2.16 -5.33
C LEU A 65 -3.89 -3.50 -4.65
N THR A 66 -4.48 -3.50 -3.45
CA THR A 66 -4.83 -4.73 -2.72
C THR A 66 -5.90 -5.54 -3.49
N VAL A 67 -6.90 -4.86 -4.05
CA VAL A 67 -7.89 -5.52 -4.90
C VAL A 67 -7.24 -6.05 -6.17
N ALA A 68 -6.38 -5.25 -6.83
CA ALA A 68 -5.70 -5.64 -8.04
C ALA A 68 -4.79 -6.86 -7.83
N ILE A 69 -4.00 -6.90 -6.75
CA ILE A 69 -3.12 -8.05 -6.49
C ILE A 69 -3.95 -9.30 -6.20
N ILE A 70 -5.05 -9.21 -5.45
CA ILE A 70 -5.93 -10.36 -5.19
C ILE A 70 -6.56 -10.88 -6.49
N LEU A 71 -6.94 -9.98 -7.41
CA LEU A 71 -7.55 -10.35 -8.69
C LEU A 71 -6.53 -10.74 -9.77
N ARG A 72 -5.24 -10.50 -9.55
CA ARG A 72 -4.15 -10.78 -10.49
C ARG A 72 -4.17 -12.21 -10.99
N ASP A 73 -4.40 -13.17 -10.11
CA ASP A 73 -4.36 -14.59 -10.47
C ASP A 73 -5.39 -15.00 -11.54
N LYS A 74 -6.47 -14.22 -11.69
CA LYS A 74 -7.60 -14.56 -12.59
C LYS A 74 -7.88 -13.52 -13.67
N TYR A 75 -7.56 -12.25 -13.44
CA TYR A 75 -8.10 -11.15 -14.25
C TYR A 75 -7.08 -10.09 -14.65
N LEU A 76 -5.89 -10.04 -14.05
CA LEU A 76 -4.92 -8.98 -14.31
C LEU A 76 -3.53 -9.53 -14.57
N ASP A 77 -2.77 -8.84 -15.42
CA ASP A 77 -1.36 -9.11 -15.65
C ASP A 77 -0.52 -8.61 -14.45
N ALA A 78 0.52 -9.35 -14.10
CA ALA A 78 1.54 -8.93 -13.15
C ALA A 78 2.14 -7.56 -13.52
N ALA A 79 2.27 -7.24 -14.81
CA ALA A 79 2.74 -5.94 -15.27
C ALA A 79 1.82 -4.80 -14.82
N LEU A 80 0.50 -4.97 -14.91
CA LEU A 80 -0.47 -3.97 -14.48
C LEU A 80 -0.41 -3.75 -12.97
N VAL A 81 -0.28 -4.84 -12.20
CA VAL A 81 -0.10 -4.73 -10.75
C VAL A 81 1.21 -4.02 -10.40
N ASN A 82 2.30 -4.28 -11.12
CA ASN A 82 3.57 -3.55 -10.93
C ASN A 82 3.43 -2.05 -11.19
N VAL A 83 2.66 -1.65 -12.20
CA VAL A 83 2.34 -0.22 -12.44
C VAL A 83 1.58 0.37 -11.24
N LEU A 84 0.59 -0.33 -10.71
CA LEU A 84 -0.15 0.12 -9.52
C LEU A 84 0.75 0.19 -8.27
N ILE A 85 1.69 -0.73 -8.10
CA ILE A 85 2.70 -0.68 -7.03
C ILE A 85 3.54 0.59 -7.17
N ALA A 86 4.02 0.89 -8.38
CA ALA A 86 4.82 2.08 -8.65
C ALA A 86 4.04 3.37 -8.37
N PHE A 87 2.78 3.46 -8.83
CA PHE A 87 1.90 4.60 -8.54
C PHE A 87 1.65 4.77 -7.04
N THR A 88 1.37 3.68 -6.34
CA THR A 88 1.13 3.72 -4.89
C THR A 88 2.38 4.15 -4.14
N LEU A 89 3.56 3.67 -4.55
CA LEU A 89 4.84 4.07 -4.00
C LEU A 89 5.10 5.58 -4.18
N VAL A 90 4.86 6.12 -5.38
CA VAL A 90 5.01 7.55 -5.65
C VAL A 90 4.06 8.38 -4.78
N ALA A 91 2.79 7.98 -4.66
CA ALA A 91 1.82 8.68 -3.82
C ALA A 91 2.25 8.71 -2.34
N VAL A 92 2.73 7.58 -1.83
CA VAL A 92 3.28 7.47 -0.47
C VAL A 92 4.50 8.38 -0.29
N LEU A 93 5.44 8.39 -1.24
CA LEU A 93 6.61 9.26 -1.19
C LEU A 93 6.23 10.75 -1.19
N VAL A 94 5.23 11.13 -1.98
CA VAL A 94 4.69 12.50 -2.01
C VAL A 94 4.02 12.84 -0.67
N GLU A 95 3.20 11.95 -0.11
CA GLU A 95 2.61 12.11 1.23
C GLU A 95 3.68 12.36 2.29
N ILE A 96 4.75 11.55 2.29
CA ILE A 96 5.86 11.69 3.23
C ILE A 96 6.56 13.04 3.07
N SER A 97 6.83 13.44 1.82
CA SER A 97 7.48 14.71 1.51
C SER A 97 6.63 15.91 1.96
N GLN A 98 5.32 15.85 1.74
CA GLN A 98 4.39 16.90 2.17
C GLN A 98 4.24 16.96 3.69
N ASN A 99 4.21 15.82 4.39
CA ASN A 99 4.16 15.78 5.85
C ASN A 99 5.44 16.35 6.48
N ARG A 100 6.62 16.20 5.84
CA ARG A 100 7.87 16.83 6.31
C ARG A 100 7.87 18.35 6.10
N LYS A 101 7.14 18.88 5.12
CA LYS A 101 7.08 20.31 4.80
C LYS A 101 6.14 21.10 5.71
N LYS A 102 5.19 20.44 6.38
CA LYS A 102 4.35 21.11 7.37
C LYS A 102 5.18 21.28 8.66
N PRO A 103 5.37 22.51 9.16
CA PRO A 103 5.98 22.71 10.47
C PRO A 103 5.09 21.98 11.47
N SER A 104 5.70 21.21 12.37
CA SER A 104 5.06 20.74 13.59
C SER A 104 4.57 21.98 14.36
N GLN A 105 3.30 22.31 14.19
CA GLN A 105 2.59 23.19 15.12
C GLN A 105 2.06 22.33 16.26
#